data_AF-A0A2V8PW02-F1
#
_entry.id   AF-A0A2V8PW02-F1
#
_cell.length_a   1.000
_cell.length_b   1.000
_cell.length_c   1.000
_cell.angle_alpha   90.00
_cell.angle_beta   90.00
_cell.angle_gamma   90.00
#
_symmetry.space_group_name_H-M   'P 1'
#
loop_
_entity.id
_entity.type
_entity.pdbx_description
1 polymer ?
#
loop_
_entity_poly.entity_id
_entity_poly.type
_entity_poly.pdbx_seq_one_letter_code
_entity_poly.pdbx_strand_id
1 'polypeptide(L)'
;MALPLKYNLRNLIVRKSSTLATAFTIGLTVGVYLLVMALAHGIDATLASSGEPLNLIVLRQGSTAELNSFVTHENLRNISYLDG
;
A
#
# COMPACT_ATOMS: atom_id res chain seq x y z
N MET A 1 -38.85 -15.84 -6.35
CA MET A 1 -38.68 -15.11 -7.62
C MET A 1 -37.20 -15.19 -8.04
N ALA A 2 -36.80 -16.20 -8.82
CA ALA A 2 -35.39 -16.42 -9.21
C ALA A 2 -35.19 -16.65 -10.72
N LEU A 3 -36.26 -16.51 -11.52
CA LEU A 3 -36.21 -16.63 -12.97
C LEU A 3 -35.14 -15.74 -13.64
N PRO A 4 -34.95 -14.45 -13.27
CA PRO A 4 -33.98 -13.61 -13.97
C PRO A 4 -32.53 -14.03 -13.74
N LEU A 5 -32.18 -14.58 -12.58
CA LEU A 5 -30.83 -15.09 -12.30
C LEU A 5 -30.51 -16.34 -13.12
N LYS A 6 -31.45 -17.30 -13.19
CA LYS A 6 -31.30 -18.52 -14.00
C LYS A 6 -31.13 -18.20 -15.49
N TYR A 7 -31.83 -17.18 -16.00
CA TYR A 7 -31.75 -16.79 -17.40
C TYR A 7 -30.42 -16.10 -17.75
N ASN A 8 -29.95 -15.19 -16.89
CA ASN A 8 -28.65 -14.54 -17.07
C ASN A 8 -27.49 -15.56 -17.06
N LEU A 9 -27.50 -16.49 -16.10
CA LEU A 9 -26.46 -17.51 -16.01
C LEU A 9 -26.44 -18.44 -17.24
N ARG A 10 -27.63 -18.83 -17.74
CA ARG A 10 -27.74 -19.61 -18.99
C ARG A 10 -27.24 -18.81 -20.19
N ASN A 11 -27.53 -17.52 -20.26
CA ASN A 11 -27.09 -16.65 -21.35
C ASN A 11 -25.56 -16.44 -21.35
N LEU A 12 -24.91 -16.33 -20.18
CA LEU A 12 -23.45 -16.34 -20.07
C LEU A 12 -22.84 -17.64 -20.64
N ILE A 13 -23.48 -18.78 -20.39
CA ILE A 13 -23.02 -20.10 -20.87
C ILE A 13 -23.25 -20.27 -22.38
N VAL A 14 -24.25 -19.61 -22.96
CA VAL A 14 -24.52 -19.66 -24.41
C VAL A 14 -23.58 -18.74 -25.20
N ARG A 15 -23.14 -17.61 -24.63
CA ARG A 15 -22.16 -16.68 -25.24
C ARG A 15 -20.78 -16.71 -24.56
N LYS A 16 -20.22 -17.91 -24.36
CA LYS A 16 -18.96 -18.11 -23.62
C LYS A 16 -17.80 -17.25 -24.12
N SER A 17 -17.61 -17.12 -25.43
CA SER A 17 -16.45 -16.37 -25.96
C SER A 17 -16.49 -14.89 -25.60
N SER A 18 -17.63 -14.22 -25.77
CA SER A 18 -17.77 -12.80 -25.44
C SER A 18 -17.72 -12.57 -23.92
N THR A 19 -18.33 -13.45 -23.14
CA THR A 19 -18.32 -13.38 -21.68
C THR A 19 -16.92 -13.60 -21.11
N LEU A 20 -16.16 -14.56 -21.65
CA LEU A 20 -14.76 -14.80 -21.24
C LEU A 20 -13.88 -13.60 -21.56
N ALA A 21 -14.04 -12.98 -22.73
CA ALA A 21 -13.28 -11.78 -23.07
C ALA A 21 -13.52 -10.64 -22.06
N THR A 22 -14.77 -10.39 -21.67
CA THR A 22 -15.09 -9.37 -20.66
C THR A 22 -14.56 -9.73 -19.28
N ALA A 23 -14.76 -10.98 -18.83
CA ALA A 23 -14.26 -11.44 -17.54
C ALA A 23 -12.73 -11.40 -17.47
N PHE A 24 -12.04 -11.72 -18.56
CA PHE A 24 -10.60 -11.65 -18.67
C PHE A 24 -10.08 -10.23 -18.53
N THR A 25 -10.67 -9.27 -19.24
CA THR A 25 -10.29 -7.86 -19.12
C THR A 25 -10.47 -7.34 -17.69
N ILE A 26 -11.60 -7.65 -17.05
CA ILE A 26 -11.85 -7.25 -15.66
C ILE A 26 -10.83 -7.91 -14.73
N GLY A 27 -10.61 -9.22 -14.89
CA GLY A 27 -9.65 -9.97 -14.08
C GLY A 27 -8.22 -9.45 -14.21
N LEU A 28 -7.80 -9.09 -15.42
CA LEU A 28 -6.48 -8.53 -15.68
C LEU A 28 -6.30 -7.16 -15.01
N THR A 29 -7.28 -6.26 -15.13
CA THR A 29 -7.22 -4.94 -14.48
C THR A 29 -7.16 -5.06 -12.96
N VAL A 30 -8.01 -5.91 -12.37
CA VAL A 30 -8.00 -6.15 -10.91
C VAL A 30 -6.69 -6.81 -10.48
N GLY A 31 -6.16 -7.74 -11.27
CA GLY A 31 -4.87 -8.38 -11.00
C GLY A 31 -3.72 -7.39 -10.94
N VAL A 32 -3.62 -6.48 -11.92
CA VAL A 32 -2.60 -5.41 -11.91
C VAL A 32 -2.75 -4.52 -10.69
N TYR A 33 -3.98 -4.12 -10.35
CA TYR A 33 -4.25 -3.31 -9.18
C TYR A 33 -3.78 -3.97 -7.87
N LEU A 34 -4.09 -5.27 -7.71
CA LEU A 34 -3.66 -6.05 -6.54
C LEU A 34 -2.13 -6.17 -6.47
N LEU A 35 -1.45 -6.37 -7.61
CA LEU A 35 0.01 -6.44 -7.65
C LEU A 35 0.66 -5.13 -7.19
N VAL A 36 0.15 -3.99 -7.63
CA VAL A 36 0.66 -2.67 -7.20
C VAL A 36 0.41 -2.45 -5.71
N MET A 37 -0.77 -2.80 -5.20
CA MET A 37 -1.06 -2.70 -3.76
C MET A 37 -0.16 -3.62 -2.92
N ALA A 38 0.06 -4.85 -3.39
CA ALA A 38 0.93 -5.81 -2.72
C ALA A 38 2.38 -5.32 -2.68
N LEU A 39 2.86 -4.69 -3.75
CA LEU A 39 4.19 -4.07 -3.79
C LEU A 39 4.31 -2.94 -2.76
N ALA A 40 3.32 -2.03 -2.71
CA ALA A 40 3.32 -0.92 -1.74
C ALA A 40 3.36 -1.45 -0.30
N HIS A 41 2.51 -2.43 0.02
CA HIS A 41 2.51 -3.07 1.34
C HIS A 41 3.82 -3.82 1.62
N GLY A 42 4.42 -4.44 0.59
CA GLY A 42 5.71 -5.10 0.71
C GLY A 42 6.82 -4.13 1.11
N ILE A 43 6.85 -2.94 0.50
CA ILE A 43 7.82 -1.89 0.85
C ILE A 43 7.65 -1.48 2.31
N ASP A 44 6.43 -1.16 2.74
CA ASP A 44 6.14 -0.78 4.13
C ASP A 44 6.54 -1.88 5.13
N ALA A 45 6.24 -3.14 4.82
CA ALA A 45 6.60 -4.28 5.65
C ALA A 45 8.13 -4.49 5.76
N THR A 46 8.86 -4.31 4.66
CA THR A 46 10.32 -4.39 4.67
C THR A 46 10.97 -3.24 5.44
N LEU A 47 10.40 -2.04 5.34
CA LEU A 47 10.92 -0.86 6.02
C LEU A 47 10.67 -0.95 7.54
N ALA A 48 9.50 -1.45 7.93
CA ALA A 48 9.17 -1.69 9.34
C ALA A 48 10.02 -2.81 9.97
N SER A 49 10.37 -3.85 9.22
CA SER A 49 11.15 -4.99 9.75
C SER A 49 12.66 -4.76 9.74
N SER A 50 13.18 -3.89 8.88
CA SER A 50 14.62 -3.60 8.77
C SER A 50 15.09 -2.52 9.77
N GLY A 51 14.19 -1.93 10.57
CA GLY A 51 14.54 -0.90 11.53
C GLY A 51 15.27 -1.46 12.76
N GLU A 52 16.40 -0.84 13.13
CA GLU A 52 17.05 -1.10 14.41
C GLU A 52 16.19 -0.55 15.55
N PRO A 53 15.85 -1.34 16.59
CA PRO A 53 14.88 -0.93 17.62
C PRO A 53 15.32 0.27 18.46
N LEU A 54 16.60 0.64 18.41
CA LEU A 54 17.12 1.86 19.06
C LEU A 54 17.13 3.10 18.15
N ASN A 55 16.77 2.98 16.87
CA ASN A 55 16.71 4.12 15.97
C ASN A 55 15.38 4.87 16.14
N LEU A 56 15.38 5.91 16.97
CA LEU A 56 14.20 6.72 17.28
C LEU A 56 14.08 7.90 16.32
N ILE A 57 12.96 8.00 15.61
CA ILE A 57 12.62 9.16 14.78
C ILE A 57 11.64 10.04 15.56
N VAL A 58 12.04 11.28 15.87
CA VAL A 58 11.21 12.26 16.57
C VAL A 58 10.67 13.27 15.58
N LEU A 59 9.36 13.28 15.39
CA LEU A 59 8.67 14.20 14.49
C LEU A 59 7.85 15.21 15.30
N ARG A 60 7.90 16.49 14.89
CA ARG A 60 6.96 17.49 15.41
C ARG A 60 5.56 17.18 14.90
N GLN A 61 4.56 17.31 15.78
CA GLN A 61 3.15 17.24 15.39
C GLN A 61 2.84 18.22 14.25
N GLY A 62 2.40 17.70 13.11
CA GLY A 62 2.15 18.46 11.88
C GLY A 62 3.29 18.47 10.86
N SER A 63 4.42 17.82 11.14
CA SER A 63 5.47 17.60 10.14
C SER A 63 5.06 16.50 9.16
N THR A 64 5.14 16.78 7.85
CA THR A 64 4.85 15.83 6.77
C THR A 64 6.09 15.13 6.25
N ALA A 65 7.29 15.54 6.70
CA ALA A 65 8.55 14.97 6.25
C ALA A 65 9.55 14.85 7.42
N GLU A 66 10.16 13.68 7.52
CA GLU A 66 11.23 13.36 8.47
C GLU A 66 12.52 14.16 8.23
N LEU A 67 12.73 14.65 7.01
CA LEU A 67 13.91 15.43 6.64
C LEU A 67 13.87 16.87 7.17
N ASN A 68 12.69 17.38 7.57
CA ASN A 68 12.57 18.73 8.12
C ASN A 68 12.88 18.72 9.62
N SER A 69 14.17 18.86 9.96
CA SER A 69 14.62 18.99 11.34
C SER A 69 14.65 20.46 11.78
N PHE A 70 14.09 20.74 12.96
CA PHE A 70 14.27 22.02 13.65
C PHE A 70 15.59 22.06 14.45
N VAL A 71 16.20 20.90 14.69
CA VAL A 71 17.50 20.76 15.36
C VAL A 71 18.59 20.75 14.29
N THR A 72 19.43 21.78 14.30
CA THR A 72 20.59 21.88 13.42
C THR A 72 21.70 20.91 13.87
N HIS A 73 22.58 20.54 12.95
CA HIS A 73 23.71 19.65 13.24
C HIS A 73 24.64 20.19 14.34
N GLU A 74 24.72 21.51 14.48
CA GLU A 74 25.48 22.18 15.55
C GLU A 74 24.81 21.98 16.92
N ASN A 75 23.47 22.10 16.98
CA ASN A 75 22.70 21.86 18.20
C ASN A 75 22.76 20.39 18.63
N LEU A 76 22.76 19.43 17.70
CA LEU A 76 22.93 18.00 18.00
C LEU A 76 24.22 17.73 18.80
N ARG A 77 25.32 18.39 18.43
CA ARG A 77 26.61 18.23 19.11
C ARG A 77 26.55 18.75 20.54
N ASN A 78 25.89 19.89 20.76
CA ASN A 78 25.72 20.45 22.10
C ASN A 78 24.82 19.59 22.99
N ILE A 79 23.80 18.92 22.41
CA ILE A 79 22.92 18.01 23.14
C ILE A 79 23.67 16.75 23.59
N SER A 80 24.64 16.25 22.82
CA SER A 80 25.44 15.08 23.20
C SER A 80 26.39 15.29 24.39
N TYR A 81 26.66 16.56 24.76
CA TYR A 81 27.49 16.92 25.91
C TYR A 81 26.69 17.31 27.15
N LEU A 82 25.36 17.35 27.05
CA LEU A 82 24.49 17.55 28.21
C LEU A 82 24.34 16.20 28.91
N ASP A 83 24.99 16.03 30.07
CA ASP A 83 24.84 14.83 30.90
C ASP A 83 23.38 14.70 31.37
N GLY A 84 22.79 13.55 31.07
CA GLY A 84 21.42 13.15 31.43
C GLY A 84 21.20 11.66 31.15
#